data_AF-A0A4U8S9K3-F1
#
_entry.id   AF-A0A4U8S9K3-F1
#
_cell.length_a   1.000
_cell.length_b   1.000
_cell.length_c   1.000
_cell.angle_alpha   90.00
_cell.angle_beta   90.00
_cell.angle_gamma   90.00
#
_symmetry.space_group_name_H-M   'P 1'
#
loop_
_entity.id
_entity.type
_entity.pdbx_description
1 polymer ?
#
loop_
_entity_poly.entity_id
_entity_poly.type
_entity_poly.pdbx_seq_one_letter_code
_entity_poly.pdbx_strand_id
1 'polypeptide(L)'
;MQKRAFTLLEIVLTLLLTGILLSIGIPHFTNYTKSACAKKLQLQMLNLRLELKAQLNTQQKVNWDSLYKHLDFDAKDCHFSKQKDGFVIHHYGAQAYFRLKDSILECQHTKSAQLHNGESMCDIF
;
A
#
# COMPACT_ATOMS: atom_id res chain seq x y z
N MET A 1 47.65 16.06 23.91
CA MET A 1 46.37 15.45 23.47
C MET A 1 46.68 14.24 22.59
N GLN A 2 46.59 13.02 23.13
CA GLN A 2 46.82 11.81 22.34
C GLN A 2 45.61 11.54 21.44
N LYS A 3 45.78 11.66 20.12
CA LYS A 3 44.79 11.19 19.15
C LYS A 3 44.81 9.67 19.17
N ARG A 4 43.76 9.04 19.73
CA ARG A 4 43.57 7.59 19.61
C ARG A 4 43.30 7.30 18.14
N ALA A 5 44.27 6.70 17.45
CA ALA A 5 44.06 6.19 16.11
C ALA A 5 43.15 4.97 16.21
N PHE A 6 42.01 4.99 15.51
CA PHE A 6 41.15 3.81 15.37
C PHE A 6 41.98 2.67 14.78
N THR A 7 41.91 1.50 15.42
CA THR A 7 42.65 0.34 14.92
C THR A 7 41.91 -0.26 13.72
N LEU A 8 42.66 -0.79 12.75
CA LEU A 8 42.06 -1.42 11.56
C LEU A 8 41.14 -2.58 11.95
N LEU A 9 41.49 -3.29 13.04
CA LEU A 9 40.67 -4.34 13.65
C LEU A 9 39.31 -3.80 14.13
N GLU A 10 39.27 -2.64 14.78
CA GLU A 10 38.04 -2.02 15.30
C GLU A 10 37.09 -1.60 14.18
N ILE A 11 37.63 -1.12 13.05
CA ILE A 11 36.84 -0.78 11.85
C ILE A 11 36.26 -2.06 11.21
N VAL A 12 37.07 -3.12 11.09
CA VAL A 12 36.60 -4.39 10.52
C VAL A 12 35.52 -5.01 11.40
N LEU A 13 35.71 -5.00 12.72
CA LEU A 13 34.73 -5.53 13.68
C LEU A 13 33.41 -4.76 13.63
N THR A 14 33.46 -3.42 13.60
CA THR A 14 32.25 -2.59 13.52
C THR A 14 31.49 -2.79 12.21
N LEU A 15 32.18 -2.87 11.06
CA LEU A 15 31.57 -3.18 9.77
C LEU A 15 30.90 -4.57 9.77
N LEU A 16 31.54 -5.58 10.36
CA LEU A 16 30.98 -6.93 10.50
C LEU A 16 29.69 -6.91 11.31
N LEU A 17 29.71 -6.26 12.48
CA LEU A 17 28.53 -6.15 13.34
C LEU A 17 27.40 -5.40 12.64
N THR A 18 27.70 -4.25 12.01
CA THR A 18 26.68 -3.49 11.26
C THR A 18 26.11 -4.30 10.10
N GLY A 19 26.94 -5.05 9.37
CA GLY A 19 26.47 -5.92 8.29
C GLY A 19 25.50 -7.00 8.77
N ILE A 20 25.79 -7.64 9.91
CA ILE A 20 24.90 -8.65 10.52
C ILE A 20 23.59 -8.02 10.96
N LEU A 21 23.64 -6.87 11.66
CA LEU A 21 22.43 -6.18 12.11
C LEU A 21 21.55 -5.74 10.93
N LEU A 22 22.15 -5.18 9.88
CA LEU A 22 21.41 -4.74 8.69
C LEU A 22 20.75 -5.92 7.97
N SER A 23 21.44 -7.07 7.88
CA SER A 23 20.90 -8.27 7.22
C SER A 23 19.62 -8.78 7.89
N ILE A 24 19.49 -8.63 9.20
CA ILE A 24 18.31 -9.03 9.97
C ILE A 24 17.27 -7.90 10.03
N GLY A 25 17.71 -6.65 10.19
CA GLY A 25 16.83 -5.49 10.39
C GLY A 25 16.08 -5.06 9.13
N ILE A 26 16.73 -5.10 7.96
CA ILE A 26 16.12 -4.68 6.68
C ILE A 26 14.86 -5.49 6.34
N PRO A 27 14.86 -6.85 6.34
CA PRO A 27 13.66 -7.60 5.98
C PRO A 27 12.48 -7.33 6.93
N HIS A 28 12.73 -7.22 8.24
CA HIS A 28 11.70 -6.84 9.21
C HIS A 28 11.11 -5.46 8.93
N PHE A 29 11.96 -4.47 8.65
CA PHE A 29 11.51 -3.12 8.31
C PHE A 29 10.66 -3.10 7.03
N THR A 30 11.08 -3.83 5.99
CA THR A 30 10.32 -3.89 4.73
C THR A 30 8.95 -4.56 4.88
N ASN A 31 8.82 -5.56 5.73
CA ASN A 31 7.52 -6.20 6.00
C ASN A 31 6.60 -5.26 6.79
N TYR A 32 7.15 -4.50 7.73
CA TYR A 32 6.40 -3.51 8.50
C TYR A 32 5.85 -2.39 7.59
N THR A 33 6.68 -1.84 6.69
CA THR A 33 6.23 -0.80 5.74
C THR A 33 5.18 -1.31 4.78
N LYS A 34 5.30 -2.56 4.29
CA LYS A 34 4.27 -3.21 3.45
C LYS A 34 2.93 -3.36 4.17
N SER A 35 2.96 -3.77 5.45
CA SER A 35 1.76 -3.93 6.26
C SER A 35 1.10 -2.59 6.60
N ALA A 36 1.89 -1.59 7.00
CA ALA A 36 1.39 -0.24 7.26
C ALA A 36 0.74 0.39 6.02
N CYS A 37 1.34 0.17 4.85
CA CYS A 37 0.77 0.54 3.56
C CYS A 37 -0.60 -0.13 3.34
N ALA A 38 -0.70 -1.46 3.51
CA ALA A 38 -1.98 -2.16 3.33
C ALA A 38 -3.07 -1.59 4.25
N LYS A 39 -2.73 -1.31 5.52
CA LYS A 39 -3.67 -0.70 6.48
C LYS A 39 -4.12 0.70 6.06
N LYS A 40 -3.20 1.53 5.55
CA LYS A 40 -3.54 2.86 5.02
C LYS A 40 -4.53 2.75 3.86
N LEU A 41 -4.24 1.88 2.88
CA LEU A 41 -5.13 1.65 1.73
C LEU A 41 -6.51 1.13 2.19
N GLN A 42 -6.56 0.23 3.18
CA GLN A 42 -7.81 -0.31 3.71
C GLN A 42 -8.67 0.80 4.35
N LEU A 43 -8.05 1.71 5.10
CA LEU A 43 -8.75 2.84 5.71
C LEU A 43 -9.26 3.83 4.66
N GLN A 44 -8.46 4.15 3.64
CA GLN A 44 -8.87 5.01 2.53
C GLN A 44 -10.02 4.38 1.72
N MET A 45 -9.95 3.07 1.48
CA MET A 45 -11.00 2.29 0.83
C MET A 45 -12.31 2.32 1.63
N LEU A 46 -12.22 2.14 2.95
CA LEU A 46 -13.38 2.21 3.83
C LEU A 46 -14.06 3.59 3.76
N ASN A 47 -13.28 4.67 3.88
CA ASN A 47 -13.79 6.03 3.77
C ASN A 47 -14.45 6.28 2.40
N LEU A 48 -13.81 5.81 1.32
CA LEU A 48 -14.37 5.91 -0.01
C LEU A 48 -15.71 5.17 -0.12
N ARG A 49 -15.82 3.95 0.41
CA ARG A 49 -17.08 3.18 0.42
C ARG A 49 -18.18 3.90 1.19
N LEU A 50 -17.84 4.53 2.32
CA LEU A 50 -18.79 5.31 3.12
C LEU A 50 -19.29 6.55 2.36
N GLU A 51 -18.38 7.31 1.75
CA GLU A 51 -18.73 8.48 0.93
C GLU A 51 -19.56 8.09 -0.30
N LEU A 52 -19.17 7.01 -0.98
CA LEU A 52 -19.91 6.47 -2.12
C LEU A 52 -21.33 6.07 -1.71
N LYS A 53 -21.48 5.35 -0.59
CA LYS A 53 -22.79 4.95 -0.06
C LYS A 53 -23.64 6.18 0.31
N ALA A 54 -23.04 7.22 0.89
CA ALA A 54 -23.73 8.46 1.19
C ALA A 54 -24.25 9.15 -0.09
N GLN A 55 -23.44 9.19 -1.15
CA GLN A 55 -23.83 9.76 -2.45
C GLN A 55 -24.92 8.95 -3.18
N LEU A 56 -24.85 7.61 -3.11
CA LEU A 56 -25.87 6.74 -3.70
C LEU A 56 -27.21 6.88 -2.99
N ASN A 57 -27.20 7.05 -1.66
CA ASN A 57 -28.43 7.25 -0.88
C ASN A 57 -29.14 8.57 -1.22
N THR A 58 -28.42 9.60 -1.66
CA THR A 58 -29.01 10.89 -2.08
C THR A 58 -29.51 10.91 -3.53
N GLN A 59 -29.49 9.78 -4.25
CA GLN A 59 -29.85 9.66 -5.68
C GLN A 59 -29.12 10.65 -6.60
N GLN A 60 -27.98 11.17 -6.15
CA GLN A 60 -27.14 12.05 -6.95
C GLN A 60 -26.19 11.22 -7.81
N LYS A 61 -25.85 11.75 -8.99
CA LYS A 61 -24.82 11.17 -9.85
C LYS A 61 -23.50 11.11 -9.06
N VAL A 62 -22.87 9.93 -9.01
CA VAL A 62 -21.62 9.71 -8.28
C VAL A 62 -20.55 10.72 -8.70
N ASN A 63 -20.04 11.46 -7.73
CA ASN A 63 -18.98 12.44 -7.93
C ASN A 63 -17.63 11.80 -7.58
N TRP A 64 -16.99 11.24 -8.61
CA TRP A 64 -15.68 10.60 -8.50
C TRP A 64 -14.57 11.55 -8.05
N ASP A 65 -14.60 12.82 -8.43
CA ASP A 65 -13.58 13.79 -8.02
C ASP A 65 -13.58 14.01 -6.50
N SER A 66 -14.75 14.03 -5.86
CA SER A 66 -14.87 14.08 -4.40
C SER A 66 -14.31 12.80 -3.77
N LEU A 67 -14.66 11.62 -4.31
CA LEU A 67 -14.21 10.32 -3.76
C LEU A 67 -12.69 10.16 -3.84
N TYR A 68 -12.06 10.78 -4.84
CA TYR A 68 -10.61 10.74 -5.03
C TYR A 68 -9.85 11.72 -4.15
N LYS A 69 -10.49 12.71 -3.53
CA LYS A 69 -9.81 13.79 -2.81
C LYS A 69 -8.88 13.31 -1.67
N HIS A 70 -9.23 12.19 -1.04
CA HIS A 70 -8.50 11.63 0.10
C HIS A 70 -7.66 10.39 -0.25
N LEU A 71 -7.60 10.01 -1.53
CA LEU A 71 -6.80 8.89 -1.99
C LEU A 71 -5.36 9.33 -2.28
N ASP A 72 -4.42 8.44 -1.99
CA ASP A 72 -3.02 8.66 -2.31
C ASP A 72 -2.71 8.11 -3.70
N PHE A 73 -2.31 8.99 -4.63
CA PHE A 73 -1.99 8.62 -6.02
C PHE A 73 -0.48 8.67 -6.32
N ASP A 74 0.35 9.22 -5.42
CA ASP A 74 1.74 9.58 -5.72
C ASP A 74 2.75 8.54 -5.20
N ALA A 75 2.31 7.62 -4.33
CA ALA A 75 3.19 6.66 -3.68
C ALA A 75 3.58 5.48 -4.59
N LYS A 76 4.87 5.33 -4.95
CA LYS A 76 5.39 4.30 -5.88
C LYS A 76 4.76 2.90 -5.75
N ASP A 77 4.86 2.29 -4.58
CA ASP A 77 4.48 0.88 -4.39
C ASP A 77 3.11 0.70 -3.71
N CYS A 78 2.44 1.80 -3.34
CA CYS A 78 1.27 1.78 -2.47
C CYS A 78 0.33 2.94 -2.74
N HIS A 79 -0.45 2.86 -3.82
CA HIS A 79 -1.28 3.98 -4.27
C HIS A 79 -2.57 3.50 -4.91
N PHE A 80 -3.49 4.45 -5.07
CA PHE A 80 -4.64 4.32 -5.93
C PHE A 80 -4.31 4.84 -7.33
N SER A 81 -4.94 4.27 -8.34
CA SER A 81 -4.98 4.82 -9.70
C SER A 81 -6.41 5.04 -10.11
N LYS A 82 -6.66 6.13 -10.85
CA LYS A 82 -7.99 6.45 -11.37
C LYS A 82 -8.34 5.50 -12.51
N GLN A 83 -9.58 5.02 -12.54
CA GLN A 83 -10.12 4.23 -13.63
C GLN A 83 -11.50 4.79 -14.04
N LYS A 84 -11.97 4.42 -15.23
CA LYS A 84 -13.32 4.75 -15.67
C LYS A 84 -14.35 4.00 -14.81
N ASP A 85 -15.19 4.75 -14.12
CA ASP A 85 -16.24 4.26 -13.22
C ASP A 85 -15.69 3.40 -12.07
N GLY A 86 -14.49 3.72 -11.56
CA GLY A 86 -13.84 2.91 -10.55
C GLY A 86 -12.39 3.34 -10.28
N PHE A 87 -11.66 2.51 -9.54
CA PHE A 87 -10.27 2.78 -9.17
C PHE A 87 -9.47 1.48 -9.07
N VAL A 88 -8.16 1.60 -9.15
CA VAL A 88 -7.21 0.49 -9.00
C VAL A 88 -6.43 0.70 -7.72
N ILE A 89 -6.23 -0.35 -6.95
CA ILE A 89 -5.34 -0.36 -5.80
C ILE A 89 -4.03 -1.05 -6.21
N HIS A 90 -2.92 -0.37 -6.04
CA HIS A 90 -1.58 -0.91 -6.26
C HIS A 90 -0.93 -1.20 -4.90
N HIS A 91 -0.46 -2.45 -4.72
CA HIS A 91 0.26 -2.88 -3.52
C HIS A 91 1.45 -3.76 -3.91
N TYR A 92 2.66 -3.17 -3.89
CA TYR A 92 3.94 -3.85 -4.10
C TYR A 92 3.95 -4.86 -5.28
N GLY A 93 3.47 -4.41 -6.45
CA GLY A 93 3.40 -5.19 -7.68
C GLY A 93 2.06 -5.91 -7.93
N ALA A 94 1.25 -6.11 -6.89
CA ALA A 94 -0.12 -6.60 -7.02
C ALA A 94 -1.10 -5.46 -7.32
N GLN A 95 -2.17 -5.76 -8.06
CA GLN A 95 -3.17 -4.79 -8.48
C GLN A 95 -4.59 -5.36 -8.33
N ALA A 96 -5.46 -4.62 -7.67
CA ALA A 96 -6.88 -4.93 -7.55
C ALA A 96 -7.72 -3.84 -8.22
N TYR A 97 -8.65 -4.24 -9.07
CA TYR A 97 -9.48 -3.32 -9.84
C TYR A 97 -10.88 -3.29 -9.23
N PHE A 98 -11.36 -2.09 -8.89
CA PHE A 98 -12.70 -1.88 -8.38
C PHE A 98 -13.49 -1.07 -9.38
N ARG A 99 -14.69 -1.54 -9.72
CA ARG A 99 -15.57 -0.86 -10.66
C ARG A 99 -16.98 -0.76 -10.10
N LEU A 100 -17.57 0.42 -10.22
CA LEU A 100 -18.96 0.63 -9.91
C LEU A 100 -19.82 0.15 -11.08
N LYS A 101 -20.67 -0.83 -10.83
CA LYS A 101 -21.64 -1.36 -11.78
C LYS A 101 -22.99 -1.49 -11.08
N ASP A 102 -24.04 -0.93 -11.67
CA ASP A 102 -25.40 -0.98 -11.11
C ASP A 102 -25.47 -0.50 -9.65
N SER A 103 -24.72 0.56 -9.31
CA SER A 103 -24.57 1.12 -7.96
C SER A 103 -23.90 0.21 -6.93
N ILE A 104 -23.30 -0.90 -7.37
CA ILE A 104 -22.51 -1.82 -6.54
C ILE A 104 -21.05 -1.73 -6.94
N LEU A 105 -20.16 -1.63 -5.95
CA LEU A 105 -18.72 -1.63 -6.18
C LEU A 105 -18.22 -3.08 -6.27
N GLU A 106 -17.91 -3.53 -7.48
CA GLU A 106 -17.40 -4.88 -7.75
C GLU A 106 -15.88 -4.89 -7.80
N CYS A 107 -15.24 -5.88 -7.16
CA CYS A 107 -13.81 -6.13 -7.32
C CYS A 107 -13.56 -7.16 -8.43
N GLN A 108 -12.83 -6.77 -9.46
CA GLN A 108 -12.49 -7.66 -10.57
C GLN A 108 -11.31 -8.54 -10.17
N HIS A 109 -11.59 -9.83 -10.00
CA HIS A 109 -10.57 -10.84 -9.77
C HIS A 109 -9.73 -11.00 -11.03
N THR A 110 -8.49 -10.50 -10.97
CA THR A 110 -7.48 -10.64 -12.02
C THR A 110 -6.32 -11.46 -11.50
N LYS A 111 -5.51 -12.07 -12.39
CA LYS A 111 -4.31 -12.82 -11.98
C LYS A 111 -3.32 -11.95 -11.18
N SER A 112 -3.32 -10.63 -11.43
CA SER A 112 -2.53 -9.63 -10.71
C SER A 112 -3.07 -9.25 -9.33
N ALA A 113 -4.30 -9.68 -8.99
CA ALA A 113 -4.89 -9.43 -7.68
C ALA A 113 -4.41 -10.44 -6.62
N GLN A 114 -3.67 -11.48 -7.00
CA GLN A 114 -3.16 -12.45 -6.04
C GLN A 114 -1.96 -11.88 -5.28
N LEU A 115 -2.05 -11.92 -3.95
CA LEU A 115 -0.92 -11.67 -3.06
C LEU A 115 0.03 -12.87 -3.03
N HIS A 116 1.23 -12.66 -2.47
CA HIS A 116 2.27 -13.68 -2.35
C HIS A 116 1.84 -14.95 -1.59
N ASN A 117 0.78 -14.89 -0.80
CA ASN A 117 0.19 -16.01 -0.05
C ASN A 117 -0.98 -16.70 -0.79
N GLY A 118 -1.29 -16.29 -2.02
CA GLY A 118 -2.39 -16.84 -2.83
C GLY A 118 -3.77 -16.24 -2.52
N GLU A 119 -3.88 -15.34 -1.55
CA GLU A 119 -5.12 -14.60 -1.26
C GLU A 119 -5.39 -13.54 -2.33
N SER A 120 -6.66 -13.30 -2.66
CA SER A 120 -7.04 -12.23 -3.56
C SER A 120 -7.04 -10.91 -2.79
N MET A 121 -6.45 -9.85 -3.34
CA MET A 121 -6.59 -8.49 -2.81
C MET A 121 -8.07 -8.09 -2.74
N CYS A 122 -8.94 -8.64 -3.58
CA CYS A 122 -10.38 -8.42 -3.48
C CYS A 122 -11.01 -8.96 -2.18
N ASP A 123 -10.40 -9.95 -1.53
CA ASP A 123 -10.89 -10.50 -0.25
C ASP A 123 -10.45 -9.62 0.94
N ILE A 124 -9.40 -8.82 0.74
CA ILE A 124 -8.73 -8.04 1.78
C ILE A 124 -9.18 -6.57 1.78
N PHE A 125 -9.72 -6.10 0.65
CA PHE A 125 -10.18 -4.73 0.43
C PHE A 125 -11.68 -4.67 0.17
#